data_AF-A0A183LE25-F1
#
_entry.id   AF-A0A183LE25-F1
#
_cell.length_a   1.000
_cell.length_b   1.000
_cell.length_c   1.000
_cell.angle_alpha   90.00
_cell.angle_beta   90.00
_cell.angle_gamma   90.00
#
_symmetry.space_group_name_H-M   'P 1'
#
loop_
_entity.id
_entity.type
_entity.pdbx_description
1 polymer ?
#
loop_
_entity_poly.entity_id
_entity_poly.type
_entity_poly.pdbx_seq_one_letter_code
_entity_poly.pdbx_strand_id
1 'polypeptide(L)' 'MFPHRSSNPKVTAVQCIDSDGLCIASHGTVNDQTTGVLSSIYKHAAGIEESSEPPVLVIEFESK' A
#
# COMPACT_ATOMS: atom_id res chain seq x y z
N MET A 1 -0.10 13.37 -16.49
CA MET A 1 -1.22 14.09 -15.85
C MET A 1 -2.31 13.07 -15.59
N PHE A 2 -2.39 12.52 -14.37
CA PHE A 2 -3.43 11.54 -13.99
C PHE A 2 -4.54 12.28 -13.23
N PRO A 3 -5.74 12.47 -13.80
CA PRO A 3 -6.86 13.01 -13.07
C PRO A 3 -7.63 11.85 -12.45
N HIS A 4 -7.71 11.77 -11.14
CA HIS A 4 -8.96 11.69 -10.39
C HIS A 4 -8.63 11.35 -8.93
N ARG A 5 -9.14 12.19 -8.03
CA ARG A 5 -9.32 11.83 -6.63
C ARG A 5 -9.87 10.41 -6.55
N SER A 6 -9.45 9.64 -5.54
CA SER A 6 -10.37 8.65 -4.99
C SER A 6 -11.70 9.39 -4.76
N SER A 7 -12.75 9.03 -5.50
CA SER A 7 -14.08 9.62 -5.35
C SER A 7 -14.70 9.27 -3.98
N ASN A 8 -14.04 8.40 -3.22
CA ASN A 8 -14.44 8.01 -1.87
C ASN A 8 -13.84 8.96 -0.83
N PRO A 9 -14.67 9.72 -0.09
CA PRO A 9 -14.21 10.68 0.93
C PRO A 9 -13.53 10.03 2.14
N LYS A 10 -13.66 8.70 2.32
CA LYS A 10 -13.00 7.97 3.40
C LYS A 10 -11.54 7.60 3.09
N VAL A 11 -11.12 7.69 1.82
CA VAL A 11 -9.74 7.39 1.42
C VAL A 11 -8.92 8.66 1.50
N THR A 12 -7.97 8.68 2.43
CA THR A 12 -7.11 9.84 2.69
C THR A 12 -5.83 9.84 1.87
N ALA A 13 -5.41 8.66 1.38
CA ALA A 13 -4.16 8.46 0.66
C ALA A 13 -4.21 7.22 -0.25
N VAL A 14 -3.45 7.25 -1.34
CA VAL A 14 -3.19 6.10 -2.22
C VAL A 14 -1.72 6.11 -2.61
N GLN A 15 -1.07 4.95 -2.59
CA GLN A 15 0.31 4.76 -3.03
C GLN A 15 0.42 3.50 -3.88
N CYS A 16 1.15 3.59 -4.99
CA CYS A 16 1.46 2.47 -5.87
C CYS A 16 2.95 2.14 -5.76
N ILE A 17 3.27 0.88 -5.46
CA ILE A 17 4.62 0.39 -5.20
C ILE A 17 4.88 -0.77 -6.16
N ASP A 18 6.05 -0.79 -6.80
CA ASP A 18 6.46 -1.91 -7.65
C ASP A 18 6.99 -3.10 -6.83
N SER A 19 7.39 -4.15 -7.55
CA SER A 19 7.97 -5.36 -6.96
C SER A 19 9.31 -5.14 -6.26
N ASP A 20 10.05 -4.09 -6.62
CA ASP A 20 11.34 -3.75 -6.01
C ASP A 20 11.17 -2.89 -4.75
N GLY A 21 9.95 -2.41 -4.51
CA GLY A 21 9.63 -1.57 -3.35
C GLY A 21 9.79 -0.07 -3.64
N LEU A 22 9.84 0.32 -4.92
CA LEU A 22 9.92 1.72 -5.33
C LEU A 22 8.53 2.30 -5.55
N CYS A 23 8.34 3.55 -5.11
CA CYS A 23 7.09 4.26 -5.29
C CYS A 23 6.95 4.75 -6.74
N ILE A 24 5.92 4.28 -7.44
CA ILE A 24 5.60 4.70 -8.82
C ILE A 24 4.75 5.97 -8.81
N ALA A 25 3.76 6.03 -7.92
CA ALA A 25 2.84 7.14 -7.78
C ALA A 25 2.26 7.20 -6.37
N SER A 26 2.05 8.41 -5.86
CA SER A 26 1.41 8.65 -4.56
C SER A 26 0.48 9.86 -4.63
N HIS A 27 -0.57 9.85 -3.82
CA HIS A 27 -1.49 10.97 -3.67
C HIS A 27 -2.10 10.98 -2.26
N GLY A 28 -2.31 12.17 -1.70
CA GLY A 28 -2.88 12.35 -0.35
C GLY A 28 -1.82 12.34 0.74
N THR A 29 -2.21 12.01 1.98
CA THR A 29 -1.31 12.01 3.14
C THR A 29 -0.45 10.74 3.15
N VAL A 30 0.59 10.73 2.32
CA VAL A 30 1.55 9.62 2.19
C VAL A 30 2.91 10.02 2.76
N ASN A 31 3.60 9.09 3.42
CA ASN A 31 4.99 9.25 3.81
C ASN A 31 5.86 8.36 2.90
N ASP A 32 6.72 8.96 2.07
CA ASP A 32 7.55 8.20 1.13
C ASP A 32 8.55 7.26 1.84
N GLN A 33 8.85 7.51 3.11
CA GLN A 33 9.71 6.62 3.91
C GLN A 33 9.01 5.29 4.26
N THR A 34 7.68 5.20 4.12
CA THR A 34 6.94 3.97 4.46
C THR A 34 6.87 2.96 3.32
N THR A 35 7.23 3.34 2.09
CA THR A 35 7.13 2.48 0.90
C THR A 35 7.89 1.16 1.06
N GLY A 36 9.12 1.22 1.55
CA GLY A 36 9.93 0.02 1.78
C GLY A 36 9.34 -0.91 2.84
N VAL A 37 8.77 -0.32 3.90
CA VAL A 37 8.12 -1.08 4.98
C VAL A 37 6.86 -1.78 4.45
N LEU A 38 5.98 -1.08 3.74
CA LEU A 38 4.75 -1.65 3.18
C LEU A 38 5.05 -2.77 2.17
N SER A 39 6.05 -2.57 1.29
CA SER A 39 6.51 -3.61 0.35
C SER A 39 7.05 -4.83 1.09
N SER A 40 7.84 -4.62 2.15
CA SER A 40 8.37 -5.72 2.95
C SER A 40 7.26 -6.52 3.63
N ILE A 41 6.28 -5.88 4.27
CA ILE A 41 5.16 -6.57 4.93
C ILE A 41 4.40 -7.42 3.90
N TYR A 42 4.09 -6.85 2.73
CA TYR A 42 3.44 -7.59 1.64
C TYR A 42 4.22 -8.83 1.21
N LYS A 43 5.53 -8.71 0.96
CA LYS A 43 6.38 -9.82 0.53
C LYS A 43 6.43 -10.95 1.56
N HIS A 44 6.51 -10.61 2.85
CA HIS A 44 6.51 -11.62 3.91
C HIS A 44 5.16 -12.33 3.99
N ALA A 45 4.05 -11.60 3.90
CA ALA A 45 2.72 -12.21 3.93
C ALA A 45 2.46 -13.11 2.71
N ALA A 46 2.93 -12.72 1.53
CA ALA A 46 2.83 -13.53 0.31
C ALA A 46 3.58 -14.87 0.41
N GLY A 47 4.52 -15.01 1.34
CA GLY A 47 5.25 -16.25 1.59
C GLY A 47 4.67 -17.14 2.70
N ILE A 48 3.58 -16.74 3.36
CA ILE A 48 2.99 -17.52 4.48
C ILE A 48 2.23 -18.75 3.96
N GLU A 49 1.45 -18.56 2.90
CA GLU A 49 0.65 -19.62 2.28
C GLU A 49 1.14 -19.83 0.84
N GLU A 50 1.29 -21.09 0.43
CA GLU A 50 1.49 -21.44 -0.98
C GLU A 50 0.17 -21.29 -1.75
N SER A 51 -0.27 -20.05 -1.90
CA SER A 51 -1.43 -19.66 -2.70
C SER A 51 -0.97 -19.05 -4.02
N SER A 52 -1.69 -19.33 -5.10
CA SER A 52 -1.51 -18.63 -6.38
C SER A 52 -2.09 -17.22 -6.37
N GLU A 53 -2.87 -16.85 -5.35
CA GLU A 53 -3.52 -15.56 -5.24
C GLU A 53 -2.70 -14.60 -4.34
N PRO A 54 -2.43 -13.36 -4.78
CA PRO A 54 -1.80 -12.35 -3.94
C PRO A 54 -2.63 -12.04 -2.68
N PRO A 55 -2.02 -11.97 -1.49
CA PRO A 55 -2.77 -11.64 -0.27
C PRO A 55 -3.20 -10.17 -0.25
N VAL A 56 -4.34 -9.91 0.39
CA VAL A 56 -4.76 -8.55 0.76
C VAL A 56 -4.42 -8.32 2.23
N LEU A 57 -3.66 -7.26 2.50
CA LEU A 57 -3.26 -6.91 3.85
C LEU A 57 -4.07 -5.74 4.39
N VAL A 58 -4.51 -5.88 5.63
CA VAL A 58 -5.17 -4.82 6.40
C VAL A 58 -4.33 -4.53 7.63
N ILE A 59 -3.91 -3.28 7.79
CA ILE A 59 -3.16 -2.80 8.96
C ILE A 59 -4.06 -1.81 9.68
N GLU A 60 -4.47 -2.17 10.89
CA GLU A 60 -5.31 -1.34 11.74
C GLU A 60 -4.48 -0.79 12.90
N PHE A 61 -4.71 0.48 13.24
CA PHE A 61 -4.15 1.10 14.43
C PHE A 61 -5.30 1.38 15.39
N GLU A 62 -5.11 1.05 16.66
CA GLU A 62 -6.03 1.54 17.68
C GLU A 62 -5.96 3.07 17.68
N SER A 63 -7.13 3.69 17.53
CA SER A 63 -7.24 5.14 17.69
C SER A 63 -6.96 5.45 19.16
N LYS A 64 -5.96 6.29 19.42
CA LYS A 64 -5.73 6.83 20.77
C LYS A 64 -6.89 7.74 21.20
#